data_AF-A0A558QV84-F1
#
_entry.id   AF-A0A558QV84-F1
#
_cell.length_a   1.000
_cell.length_b   1.000
_cell.length_c   1.000
_cell.angle_alpha   90.00
_cell.angle_beta   90.00
_cell.angle_gamma   90.00
#
_symmetry.space_group_name_H-M   'P 1'
#
loop_
_entity.id
_entity.type
_entity.pdbx_description
1 polymer ?
#
loop_
_entity_poly.entity_id
_entity_poly.type
_entity_poly.pdbx_seq_one_letter_code
_entity_poly.pdbx_strand_id
1 'polypeptide(L)'
;MAVMAAAPAIAQAPVRTERLQLSRGESSKTVRGTVRGYDSVDYLVGVRAGQAMSVSLRTTNRSAYFNVLPTRGDMAIFNGSVSGNRFDQRIRDGGDYRVRVYLTRNAARRGEVAAFSLTVGLLDRPSAVGPGAGNIPIGSGPPIAAGGMAAFCGGQASAQYRVRPADIKVGRVVADRGGSAIDDSADQGRDGIKRFRCRFDPRNRFVDVMAMTRDGF
;
A
#
# COMPACT_ATOMS: atom_id res chain seq x y z
N MET A 1 21.94 31.38 -51.10
CA MET A 1 21.31 30.06 -50.90
C MET A 1 21.55 29.64 -49.45
N ALA A 2 20.50 29.65 -48.61
CA ALA A 2 20.59 29.17 -47.23
C ALA A 2 20.08 27.73 -47.19
N VAL A 3 20.93 26.79 -46.73
CA VAL A 3 20.58 25.39 -46.57
C VAL A 3 19.91 25.22 -45.21
N MET A 4 18.61 24.97 -45.19
CA MET A 4 17.90 24.49 -44.00
C MET A 4 18.23 23.01 -43.81
N ALA A 5 19.02 22.68 -42.78
CA ALA A 5 19.21 21.30 -42.34
C ALA A 5 17.97 20.88 -41.53
N ALA A 6 17.18 19.94 -42.06
CA ALA A 6 16.11 19.29 -41.32
C ALA A 6 16.73 18.30 -40.31
N ALA A 7 16.55 18.56 -39.01
CA ALA A 7 16.95 17.62 -37.97
C ALA A 7 16.02 16.38 -38.01
N PRO A 8 16.54 15.15 -37.89
CA PRO A 8 15.70 13.97 -37.83
C PRO A 8 14.87 14.01 -36.53
N ALA A 9 13.55 13.95 -36.68
CA ALA A 9 12.65 13.70 -35.57
C ALA A 9 12.87 12.27 -35.09
N ILE A 10 13.53 12.09 -33.94
CA ILE A 10 13.62 10.80 -33.27
C ILE A 10 12.19 10.49 -32.77
N ALA A 11 11.44 9.70 -33.54
CA ALA A 11 10.17 9.17 -33.11
C ALA A 11 10.38 8.39 -31.81
N GLN A 12 9.79 8.86 -30.72
CA GLN A 12 9.75 8.10 -29.47
C GLN A 12 9.03 6.79 -29.79
N ALA A 13 9.67 5.65 -29.53
CA ALA A 13 9.04 4.36 -29.72
C ALA A 13 7.66 4.36 -29.04
N PRO A 14 6.58 3.92 -29.71
CA PRO A 14 5.25 3.95 -29.14
C PRO A 14 5.23 3.10 -27.87
N VAL A 15 4.90 3.72 -26.74
CA VAL A 15 4.80 3.02 -25.45
C VAL A 15 3.69 1.98 -25.55
N ARG A 16 4.02 0.70 -25.34
CA ARG A 16 3.03 -0.37 -25.33
C ARG A 16 2.04 -0.11 -24.21
N THR A 17 0.74 -0.11 -24.50
CA THR A 17 -0.29 0.16 -23.50
C THR A 17 -1.23 -1.04 -23.37
N GLU A 18 -1.45 -1.51 -22.14
CA GLU A 18 -2.27 -2.67 -21.82
C GLU A 18 -3.27 -2.33 -20.71
N ARG A 19 -4.57 -2.59 -20.90
CA ARG A 19 -5.55 -2.40 -19.82
C ARG A 19 -5.52 -3.58 -18.85
N LEU A 20 -5.28 -3.28 -17.58
CA LEU A 20 -5.24 -4.26 -16.51
C LEU A 20 -6.59 -4.31 -15.79
N GLN A 21 -7.41 -5.29 -16.15
CA GLN A 21 -8.68 -5.59 -15.49
C GLN A 21 -8.51 -6.77 -14.53
N LEU A 22 -8.92 -6.60 -13.27
CA LEU A 22 -9.02 -7.68 -12.28
C LEU A 22 -10.26 -8.52 -12.59
N SER A 23 -10.18 -9.83 -12.37
CA SER A 23 -11.35 -10.70 -12.52
C SER A 23 -12.35 -10.41 -11.40
N ARG A 24 -13.63 -10.73 -11.61
CA ARG A 24 -14.68 -10.49 -10.61
C ARG A 24 -14.34 -11.24 -9.31
N GLY A 25 -14.25 -10.49 -8.20
CA GLY A 25 -13.92 -11.04 -6.88
C GLY A 25 -12.43 -11.13 -6.58
N GLU A 26 -11.54 -10.88 -7.55
CA GLU A 26 -10.12 -10.75 -7.29
C GLU A 26 -9.78 -9.34 -6.79
N SER A 27 -8.89 -9.26 -5.82
CA SER A 27 -8.33 -7.99 -5.30
C SER A 27 -6.94 -7.70 -5.84
N SER A 28 -6.37 -8.59 -6.66
CA SER A 28 -5.09 -8.36 -7.30
C SER A 28 -4.96 -9.13 -8.61
N LYS A 29 -4.07 -8.66 -9.48
CA LYS A 29 -3.70 -9.34 -10.72
C LYS A 29 -2.20 -9.24 -10.92
N THR A 30 -1.60 -10.32 -11.40
CA THR A 30 -0.19 -10.36 -11.77
C THR A 30 -0.05 -10.50 -13.28
N VAL A 31 0.78 -9.65 -13.87
CA VAL A 31 1.15 -9.68 -15.29
C VAL A 31 2.65 -9.91 -15.41
N ARG A 32 3.08 -10.57 -16.49
CA ARG A 32 4.49 -10.81 -16.79
C ARG A 32 4.83 -10.19 -18.12
N GLY A 33 6.07 -9.75 -18.27
CA GLY A 33 6.52 -9.15 -19.51
C GLY A 33 8.02 -8.93 -19.54
N THR A 34 8.46 -8.30 -20.64
CA THR A 34 9.85 -7.92 -20.87
C THR A 34 9.91 -6.49 -21.39
N VAL A 35 10.90 -5.72 -20.94
CA VAL A 35 11.31 -4.44 -21.54
C VAL A 35 12.78 -4.51 -21.96
N ARG A 36 13.14 -3.86 -23.07
CA ARG A 36 14.50 -3.79 -23.60
C ARG A 36 14.85 -2.36 -23.96
N GLY A 37 16.06 -1.92 -23.64
CA GLY A 37 16.53 -0.60 -24.03
C GLY A 37 15.59 0.51 -23.56
N TYR A 38 15.12 1.36 -24.49
CA TYR A 38 14.18 2.45 -24.21
C TYR A 38 12.71 2.05 -24.24
N ASP A 39 12.41 0.76 -24.43
CA ASP A 39 11.04 0.28 -24.40
C ASP A 39 10.44 0.48 -23.00
N SER A 40 9.15 0.78 -23.00
CA SER A 40 8.34 0.82 -21.79
C SER A 40 6.97 0.24 -22.07
N VAL A 41 6.30 -0.19 -21.00
CA VAL A 41 4.91 -0.64 -21.04
C VAL A 41 4.10 0.09 -19.98
N ASP A 42 2.95 0.61 -20.39
CA ASP A 42 1.95 1.24 -19.54
C ASP A 42 0.81 0.26 -19.27
N TYR A 43 0.62 -0.11 -18.01
CA TYR A 43 -0.57 -0.82 -17.57
C TYR A 43 -1.62 0.19 -17.09
N LEU A 44 -2.75 0.28 -17.78
CA LEU A 44 -3.88 1.13 -17.39
C LEU A 44 -4.71 0.42 -16.32
N VAL A 45 -4.77 1.02 -15.14
CA VAL A 45 -5.49 0.51 -13.97
C VAL A 45 -6.59 1.49 -13.60
N GLY A 46 -7.85 1.05 -13.66
CA GLY A 46 -8.97 1.86 -13.20
C GLY A 46 -9.07 1.80 -11.67
N VAL A 47 -8.99 2.96 -11.01
CA VAL A 47 -9.03 3.06 -9.55
C VAL A 47 -10.12 4.02 -9.12
N ARG A 48 -10.88 3.67 -8.08
CA ARG A 48 -11.87 4.56 -7.47
C ARG A 48 -11.20 5.50 -6.45
N ALA A 49 -11.76 6.70 -6.32
CA ALA A 49 -11.36 7.62 -5.25
C ALA A 49 -11.49 6.94 -3.88
N GLY A 50 -10.47 7.05 -3.04
CA GLY A 50 -10.39 6.43 -1.71
C GLY A 50 -9.99 4.95 -1.67
N GLN A 51 -9.90 4.29 -2.84
CA GLN A 51 -9.49 2.89 -2.96
C GLN A 51 -7.99 2.74 -2.66
N ALA A 52 -7.60 1.65 -2.02
CA ALA A 52 -6.20 1.34 -1.81
C ALA A 52 -5.63 0.61 -3.04
N MET A 53 -4.51 1.12 -3.55
CA MET A 53 -3.77 0.54 -4.67
C MET A 53 -2.40 0.10 -4.18
N SER A 54 -2.05 -1.16 -4.46
CA SER A 54 -0.70 -1.67 -4.26
C SER A 54 -0.09 -2.09 -5.60
N VAL A 55 1.21 -1.86 -5.75
CA VAL A 55 1.98 -2.31 -6.91
C VAL A 55 3.29 -2.88 -6.42
N SER A 56 3.66 -4.06 -6.91
CA SER A 56 4.94 -4.71 -6.63
C SER A 56 5.59 -5.17 -7.92
N LEU A 57 6.86 -4.85 -8.09
CA LEU A 57 7.67 -5.25 -9.24
C LEU A 57 8.74 -6.25 -8.81
N ARG A 58 8.72 -7.44 -9.41
CA ARG A 58 9.85 -8.38 -9.40
C ARG A 58 10.48 -8.39 -10.78
N THR A 59 11.80 -8.31 -10.85
CA THR A 59 12.50 -8.19 -12.13
C THR A 59 13.87 -8.88 -12.08
N THR A 60 14.34 -9.34 -13.24
CA THR A 60 15.69 -9.88 -13.43
C THR A 60 16.76 -8.80 -13.54
N ASN A 61 16.38 -7.53 -13.69
CA ASN A 61 17.30 -6.41 -13.84
C ASN A 61 17.07 -5.35 -12.76
N ARG A 62 18.10 -5.06 -11.96
CA ARG A 62 18.02 -4.08 -10.87
C ARG A 62 17.82 -2.64 -11.33
N SER A 63 18.04 -2.37 -12.61
CA SER A 63 17.81 -1.07 -13.25
C SER A 63 16.39 -0.91 -13.80
N ALA A 64 15.53 -1.93 -13.63
CA ALA A 64 14.12 -1.87 -14.02
C ALA A 64 13.25 -1.44 -12.85
N TYR A 65 12.39 -0.45 -13.11
CA TYR A 65 11.51 0.17 -12.13
C TYR A 65 10.12 0.38 -12.71
N PHE A 66 9.20 0.85 -11.87
CA PHE A 66 7.91 1.36 -12.33
C PHE A 66 7.61 2.74 -11.77
N ASN A 67 6.82 3.51 -12.51
CA ASN A 67 6.21 4.73 -12.01
C ASN A 67 4.69 4.57 -12.00
N VAL A 68 4.01 5.25 -11.08
CA VAL A 68 2.53 5.38 -11.10
C VAL A 68 2.22 6.81 -11.49
N LEU A 69 1.52 6.98 -12.61
CA LEU A 69 1.15 8.29 -13.15
C LEU A 69 -0.37 8.36 -13.31
N PRO A 70 -0.99 9.54 -13.11
CA PRO A 70 -2.35 9.75 -13.59
C PRO A 70 -2.39 9.60 -15.12
N THR A 71 -3.54 9.22 -15.69
CA THR A 71 -3.71 9.19 -17.16
C THR A 71 -3.57 10.58 -17.78
N ARG A 72 -3.97 11.63 -17.06
CA ARG A 72 -3.78 13.03 -17.46
C ARG A 72 -2.67 13.64 -16.60
N GLY A 73 -1.61 14.11 -17.26
CA GLY A 73 -0.45 14.73 -16.61
C GLY A 73 0.76 13.80 -16.52
N ASP A 74 1.96 14.39 -16.48
CA ASP A 74 3.22 13.66 -16.55
C ASP A 74 3.93 13.52 -15.19
N MET A 75 3.38 14.14 -14.14
CA MET A 75 3.91 14.03 -12.80
C MET A 75 3.51 12.69 -12.18
N ALA A 76 4.50 11.84 -11.94
CA ALA A 76 4.28 10.57 -11.26
C ALA A 76 3.94 10.80 -9.79
N ILE A 77 2.90 10.13 -9.29
CA ILE A 77 2.59 10.07 -7.86
C ILE A 77 3.52 9.08 -7.14
N PHE A 78 4.20 8.23 -7.89
CA PHE A 78 5.23 7.32 -7.40
C PHE A 78 6.35 7.16 -8.43
N ASN A 79 7.60 7.31 -7.98
CA ASN A 79 8.79 7.11 -8.81
C ASN A 79 9.62 5.94 -8.26
N GLY A 80 9.61 4.81 -8.97
CA GLY A 80 10.28 3.60 -8.50
C GLY A 80 11.81 3.69 -8.48
N SER A 81 12.43 4.52 -9.34
CA SER A 81 13.90 4.67 -9.31
C SER A 81 14.40 5.40 -8.05
N VAL A 82 13.49 6.08 -7.34
CA VAL A 82 13.77 6.79 -6.08
C VAL A 82 13.24 6.00 -4.89
N SER A 83 12.01 5.50 -4.99
CA SER A 83 11.27 4.89 -3.87
C SER A 83 11.33 3.36 -3.84
N GLY A 84 11.90 2.72 -4.86
CA GLY A 84 12.03 1.27 -4.97
C GLY A 84 10.87 0.58 -5.71
N ASN A 85 10.77 -0.73 -5.53
CA ASN A 85 9.90 -1.60 -6.33
C ASN A 85 8.56 -1.96 -5.67
N ARG A 86 8.10 -1.14 -4.72
CA ARG A 86 6.81 -1.32 -4.06
C ARG A 86 6.10 0.02 -3.84
N PHE A 87 4.81 0.04 -4.15
CA PHE A 87 3.88 1.13 -3.89
C PHE A 87 2.67 0.58 -3.14
N ASP A 88 2.20 1.30 -2.14
CA ASP A 88 1.01 0.97 -1.36
C ASP A 88 0.42 2.27 -0.80
N GLN A 89 -0.61 2.79 -1.46
CA GLN A 89 -1.25 4.04 -1.05
C GLN A 89 -2.75 4.03 -1.34
N ARG A 90 -3.49 4.87 -0.61
CA ARG A 90 -4.85 5.25 -0.99
C ARG A 90 -4.80 6.31 -2.09
N ILE A 91 -5.54 6.05 -3.16
CA ILE A 91 -5.66 6.96 -4.28
C ILE A 91 -6.72 8.00 -3.95
N ARG A 92 -6.35 9.28 -3.98
CA ARG A 92 -7.26 10.39 -3.64
C ARG A 92 -8.26 10.64 -4.76
N ASP A 93 -7.76 10.74 -5.98
CA ASP A 93 -8.54 11.08 -7.15
C ASP A 93 -8.82 9.81 -7.96
N GLY A 94 -10.11 9.47 -8.12
CA GLY A 94 -10.50 8.32 -8.94
C GLY A 94 -10.18 8.55 -10.41
N GLY A 95 -9.92 7.47 -11.14
CA GLY A 95 -9.64 7.50 -12.56
C GLY A 95 -8.72 6.37 -13.01
N ASP A 96 -8.35 6.41 -14.28
CA ASP A 96 -7.33 5.51 -14.82
C ASP A 96 -5.92 6.02 -14.42
N TYR A 97 -5.09 5.12 -13.93
CA TYR A 97 -3.67 5.33 -13.65
C TYR A 97 -2.82 4.49 -14.60
N ARG A 98 -1.68 5.03 -15.03
CA ARG A 98 -0.65 4.34 -15.79
C ARG A 98 0.41 3.82 -14.82
N VAL A 99 0.56 2.51 -14.76
CA VAL A 99 1.72 1.87 -14.13
C VAL A 99 2.75 1.59 -15.22
N ARG A 100 3.74 2.48 -15.35
CA ARG A 100 4.76 2.43 -16.40
C ARG A 100 5.96 1.62 -15.93
N VAL A 101 6.25 0.48 -16.56
CA VAL A 101 7.49 -0.30 -16.32
C VAL A 101 8.55 0.09 -17.34
N TYR A 102 9.77 0.36 -16.89
CA TYR A 102 10.86 0.88 -17.72
C TYR A 102 12.25 0.53 -17.16
N LEU A 103 13.28 0.73 -17.97
CA LEU A 103 14.69 0.72 -17.56
C LEU A 103 15.20 2.15 -17.35
N THR A 104 16.05 2.37 -16.34
CA THR A 104 16.76 3.65 -16.18
C THR A 104 17.55 4.01 -17.44
N ARG A 105 17.74 5.31 -17.69
CA ARG A 105 18.36 5.82 -18.92
C ARG A 105 19.73 5.21 -19.22
N ASN A 106 20.54 4.96 -18.20
CA ASN A 106 21.86 4.33 -18.36
C ASN A 106 21.77 2.87 -18.82
N ALA A 107 20.87 2.05 -18.25
CA ALA A 107 20.65 0.66 -18.66
C ALA A 107 19.98 0.59 -20.05
N ALA A 108 19.01 1.47 -20.30
CA ALA A 108 18.34 1.61 -21.59
C ALA A 108 19.33 1.89 -22.73
N ARG A 109 20.27 2.82 -22.52
CA ARG A 109 21.35 3.12 -23.48
C ARG A 109 22.23 1.93 -23.81
N ARG A 110 22.45 1.04 -22.84
CA ARG A 110 23.22 -0.20 -23.04
C ARG A 110 22.42 -1.32 -23.70
N GLY A 111 21.15 -1.07 -24.04
CA GLY A 111 20.28 -2.08 -24.66
C GLY A 111 19.95 -3.25 -23.73
N GLU A 112 20.02 -3.03 -22.41
CA GLU A 112 19.74 -4.08 -21.44
C GLU A 112 18.29 -4.59 -21.54
N VAL A 113 18.06 -5.78 -21.01
CA VAL A 113 16.76 -6.46 -20.99
C VAL A 113 16.35 -6.71 -19.54
N ALA A 114 15.07 -6.56 -19.26
CA ALA A 114 14.47 -6.89 -17.97
C ALA A 114 13.21 -7.73 -18.20
N ALA A 115 13.26 -9.01 -17.81
CA ALA A 115 12.04 -9.79 -17.60
C ALA A 115 11.46 -9.41 -16.24
N PHE A 116 10.14 -9.32 -16.14
CA PHE A 116 9.48 -8.88 -14.93
C PHE A 116 8.13 -9.57 -14.67
N SER A 117 7.72 -9.50 -13.41
CA SER A 117 6.39 -9.80 -12.90
C SER A 117 5.89 -8.58 -12.14
N LEU A 118 4.78 -8.00 -12.58
CA LEU A 118 4.14 -6.84 -11.97
C LEU A 118 2.83 -7.31 -11.33
N THR A 119 2.70 -7.12 -10.02
CA THR A 119 1.46 -7.41 -9.29
C THR A 119 0.78 -6.10 -8.91
N VAL A 120 -0.47 -5.94 -9.31
CA VAL A 120 -1.31 -4.79 -8.97
C VAL A 120 -2.47 -5.25 -8.10
N GLY A 121 -2.62 -4.66 -6.92
CA GLY A 121 -3.73 -4.90 -6.01
C GLY A 121 -4.65 -3.69 -5.91
N LEU A 122 -5.96 -3.93 -5.86
CA LEU A 122 -7.00 -2.93 -5.63
C LEU A 122 -7.94 -3.42 -4.53
N LEU A 123 -8.05 -2.65 -3.46
CA LEU A 123 -8.86 -2.99 -2.29
C LEU A 123 -9.86 -1.88 -2.01
N ASP A 124 -11.14 -2.26 -1.99
CA ASP A 124 -12.28 -1.38 -1.67
C ASP A 124 -12.47 -1.14 -0.17
N ARG A 125 -11.73 -1.89 0.64
CA ARG A 125 -11.76 -1.81 2.09
C ARG A 125 -10.55 -1.03 2.58
N PRO A 126 -10.60 -0.42 3.78
CA PRO A 126 -9.39 0.03 4.44
C PRO A 126 -8.41 -1.13 4.43
N SER A 127 -7.24 -0.95 3.80
CA SER A 127 -6.16 -1.93 3.89
C SER A 127 -5.97 -2.21 5.38
N ALA A 128 -6.31 -3.43 5.78
CA ALA A 128 -5.83 -3.96 7.04
C ALA A 128 -4.31 -3.84 6.96
N VAL A 129 -3.77 -3.03 7.86
CA VAL A 129 -2.35 -2.82 8.09
C VAL A 129 -1.68 -4.19 8.10
N GLY A 130 -0.77 -4.43 7.15
CA GLY A 130 0.06 -5.64 7.16
C GLY A 130 0.92 -5.70 8.43
N PRO A 131 1.40 -6.88 8.83
CA PRO A 131 2.23 -7.02 10.02
C PRO A 131 3.57 -6.33 9.75
N GLY A 132 3.77 -5.13 10.32
CA GLY A 132 5.00 -4.37 10.16
C GLY A 132 4.90 -2.84 10.21
N ALA A 133 3.75 -2.24 10.52
CA ALA A 133 3.72 -0.80 10.82
C ALA A 133 4.12 -0.56 12.28
N GLY A 134 5.43 -0.49 12.53
CA GLY A 134 5.97 0.11 13.73
C GLY A 134 5.43 1.55 13.89
N ASN A 135 5.11 1.91 15.13
CA ASN A 135 4.77 3.25 15.60
C ASN A 135 3.87 4.08 14.64
N ILE A 136 2.60 3.70 14.51
CA ILE A 136 1.57 4.65 14.05
C ILE A 136 1.37 5.69 15.16
N PRO A 137 1.54 7.00 14.89
CA PRO A 137 1.23 8.06 15.84
C PRO A 137 -0.24 8.03 16.24
N ILE A 138 -0.48 8.21 17.54
CA ILE A 138 -1.78 8.34 18.21
C ILE A 138 -2.79 9.10 17.34
N GLY A 139 -3.94 8.48 17.00
CA GLY A 139 -5.08 9.16 16.37
C GLY A 139 -5.00 9.46 14.86
N SER A 140 -3.98 8.97 14.15
CA SER A 140 -3.77 9.29 12.72
C SER A 140 -4.43 8.33 11.72
N GLY A 141 -5.17 7.32 12.19
CA GLY A 141 -5.97 6.41 11.36
C GLY A 141 -7.34 6.99 10.95
N PRO A 142 -7.96 6.49 9.86
CA PRO A 142 -9.35 6.81 9.55
C PRO A 142 -10.29 6.32 10.67
N PRO A 143 -11.49 6.93 10.82
CA PRO A 143 -12.53 6.42 11.71
C PRO A 143 -12.81 4.93 11.47
N ILE A 144 -12.87 4.15 12.54
CA ILE A 144 -13.23 2.74 12.50
C ILE A 144 -14.75 2.65 12.72
N ALA A 145 -15.45 1.93 11.85
CA ALA A 145 -16.88 1.68 12.03
C ALA A 145 -17.12 0.88 13.32
N ALA A 146 -18.23 1.12 14.02
CA ALA A 146 -18.51 0.51 15.33
C ALA A 146 -18.36 -1.03 15.34
N GLY A 147 -18.83 -1.71 14.28
CA GLY A 147 -18.71 -3.17 14.14
C GLY A 147 -17.29 -3.70 13.90
N GLY A 148 -16.32 -2.82 13.59
CA GLY A 148 -14.92 -3.16 13.35
C GLY A 148 -13.97 -2.80 14.49
N MET A 149 -14.43 -2.07 15.51
CA MET A 149 -13.57 -1.57 16.59
C MET A 149 -12.93 -2.70 17.40
N ALA A 150 -13.72 -3.74 17.73
CA ALA A 150 -13.28 -4.92 18.46
C ALA A 150 -12.19 -5.70 17.70
N ALA A 151 -12.41 -5.98 16.41
CA ALA A 151 -11.44 -6.69 15.58
C ALA A 151 -10.14 -5.89 15.39
N PHE A 152 -10.25 -4.57 15.23
CA PHE A 152 -9.09 -3.69 15.12
C PHE A 152 -8.28 -3.67 16.43
N CYS A 153 -8.96 -3.51 17.56
CA CYS A 153 -8.35 -3.56 18.88
C CYS A 153 -7.62 -4.88 19.12
N GLY A 154 -8.26 -6.02 18.84
CA GLY A 154 -7.65 -7.33 18.98
C GLY A 154 -6.38 -7.49 18.11
N GLY A 155 -6.39 -6.98 16.88
CA GLY A 155 -5.21 -7.00 16.01
C GLY A 155 -4.03 -6.19 16.54
N GLN A 156 -4.27 -4.96 17.02
CA GLN A 156 -3.22 -4.12 17.61
C GLN A 156 -2.69 -4.73 18.92
N ALA A 157 -3.57 -5.27 19.75
CA ALA A 157 -3.20 -5.91 21.00
C ALA A 157 -2.38 -7.19 20.78
N SER A 158 -2.76 -8.04 19.83
CA SER A 158 -1.94 -9.21 19.46
C SER A 158 -0.52 -8.82 19.05
N ALA A 159 -0.37 -7.74 18.30
CA ALA A 159 0.94 -7.23 17.90
C ALA A 159 1.74 -6.71 19.11
N GLN A 160 1.10 -5.95 20.01
CA GLN A 160 1.75 -5.37 21.19
C GLN A 160 2.16 -6.43 22.22
N TYR A 161 1.26 -7.37 22.54
CA TYR A 161 1.49 -8.42 23.53
C TYR A 161 2.18 -9.66 22.95
N ARG A 162 2.43 -9.70 21.63
CA ARG A 162 3.05 -10.82 20.90
C ARG A 162 2.32 -12.16 21.10
N VAL A 163 0.99 -12.11 21.16
CA VAL A 163 0.13 -13.29 21.32
C VAL A 163 -0.69 -13.54 20.05
N ARG A 164 -1.28 -14.73 19.90
CA ARG A 164 -2.15 -15.00 18.75
C ARG A 164 -3.46 -14.22 18.92
N PRO A 165 -4.16 -13.86 17.83
CA PRO A 165 -5.49 -13.25 17.93
C PRO A 165 -6.50 -14.08 18.72
N ALA A 166 -6.34 -15.40 18.75
CA ALA A 166 -7.17 -16.31 19.55
C ALA A 166 -6.95 -16.17 21.07
N ASP A 167 -5.79 -15.65 21.48
CA ASP A 167 -5.41 -15.46 22.89
C ASP A 167 -5.84 -14.08 23.41
N ILE A 168 -6.46 -13.26 22.55
CA ILE A 168 -7.06 -11.98 22.93
C ILE A 168 -8.55 -12.18 23.20
N LYS A 169 -8.99 -11.83 24.40
CA LYS A 169 -10.42 -11.71 24.72
C LYS A 169 -10.85 -10.27 24.58
N VAL A 170 -11.62 -10.00 23.53
CA VAL A 170 -12.16 -8.68 23.23
C VAL A 170 -13.49 -8.47 23.93
N GLY A 171 -13.61 -7.35 24.64
CA GLY A 171 -14.80 -6.88 25.33
C GLY A 171 -15.73 -6.06 24.45
N ARG A 172 -16.61 -5.30 25.09
CA ARG A 172 -17.55 -4.40 24.41
C ARG A 172 -17.01 -2.97 24.42
N VAL A 173 -17.44 -2.18 23.44
CA VAL A 173 -17.18 -0.74 23.42
C VAL A 173 -17.89 -0.09 24.62
N VAL A 174 -17.13 0.64 25.42
CA VAL A 174 -17.57 1.44 26.57
C VAL A 174 -17.25 2.91 26.34
N ALA A 175 -17.97 3.80 27.02
CA ALA A 175 -17.65 5.23 27.02
C ALA A 175 -16.35 5.50 27.79
N ASP A 176 -15.51 6.40 27.27
CA ASP A 176 -14.26 6.83 27.91
C ASP A 176 -14.15 8.36 27.89
N ARG A 177 -13.37 8.95 28.80
CA ARG A 177 -13.26 10.43 28.93
C ARG A 177 -12.82 11.12 27.63
N GLY A 178 -12.11 10.40 26.75
CA GLY A 178 -11.62 10.89 25.45
C GLY A 178 -12.39 10.37 24.23
N GLY A 179 -13.51 9.67 24.41
CA GLY A 179 -14.26 9.06 23.31
C GLY A 179 -14.82 7.70 23.71
N SER A 180 -14.26 6.64 23.15
CA SER A 180 -14.69 5.26 23.42
C SER A 180 -13.50 4.38 23.76
N ALA A 181 -13.74 3.30 24.48
CA ALA A 181 -12.71 2.33 24.83
C ALA A 181 -13.23 0.91 24.74
N ILE A 182 -12.32 -0.06 24.70
CA ILE A 182 -12.63 -1.48 24.85
C ILE A 182 -11.65 -2.04 25.88
N ASP A 183 -12.18 -2.65 26.93
CA ASP A 183 -11.41 -3.31 27.97
C ASP A 183 -11.28 -4.80 27.66
N ASP A 184 -10.04 -5.23 27.51
CA ASP A 184 -9.66 -6.51 26.94
C ASP A 184 -8.58 -7.20 27.77
N SER A 185 -8.29 -8.45 27.42
CA SER A 185 -7.18 -9.18 28.00
C SER A 185 -6.42 -10.03 26.99
N ALA A 186 -5.10 -10.12 27.17
CA ALA A 186 -4.21 -11.00 26.43
C ALA A 186 -3.72 -12.12 27.34
N ASP A 187 -3.88 -13.37 26.91
CA ASP A 187 -3.29 -14.52 27.58
C ASP A 187 -1.88 -14.77 27.03
N GLN A 188 -0.84 -14.50 27.84
CA GLN A 188 0.56 -14.77 27.49
C GLN A 188 1.04 -16.15 27.98
N GLY A 189 0.12 -17.02 28.41
CA GLY A 189 0.44 -18.33 28.95
C GLY A 189 1.16 -18.22 30.28
N ARG A 190 2.48 -18.42 30.28
CA ARG A 190 3.30 -18.45 31.51
C ARG A 190 3.40 -17.09 32.20
N ASP A 191 3.31 -16.00 31.43
CA ASP A 191 3.39 -14.63 31.95
C ASP A 191 2.04 -14.10 32.47
N GLY A 192 1.01 -14.96 32.43
CA GLY A 192 -0.34 -14.69 32.91
C GLY A 192 -1.20 -13.86 31.96
N ILE A 193 -2.39 -13.50 32.45
CA ILE A 193 -3.37 -12.71 31.69
C ILE A 193 -3.09 -11.21 31.92
N LYS A 194 -2.73 -10.50 30.86
CA LYS A 194 -2.50 -9.05 30.87
C LYS A 194 -3.77 -8.31 30.50
N ARG A 195 -4.19 -7.35 31.33
CA ARG A 195 -5.36 -6.51 31.03
C ARG A 195 -4.93 -5.22 30.35
N PHE A 196 -5.71 -4.82 29.37
CA PHE A 196 -5.44 -3.61 28.60
C PHE A 196 -6.71 -2.94 28.12
N ARG A 197 -6.59 -1.68 27.73
CA ARG A 197 -7.65 -0.85 27.20
C ARG A 197 -7.24 -0.33 25.83
N CYS A 198 -7.99 -0.67 24.79
CA CYS A 198 -7.90 0.06 23.53
C CYS A 198 -8.69 1.35 23.66
N ARG A 199 -8.09 2.48 23.31
CA ARG A 199 -8.77 3.78 23.33
C ARG A 199 -9.03 4.29 21.92
N PHE A 200 -10.13 5.02 21.79
CA PHE A 200 -10.58 5.65 20.56
C PHE A 200 -10.99 7.09 20.84
N ASP A 201 -10.68 7.98 19.90
CA ASP A 201 -11.08 9.38 19.97
C ASP A 201 -12.60 9.54 19.71
N PRO A 202 -13.19 10.75 19.83
CA PRO A 202 -14.62 10.96 19.59
C PRO A 202 -15.04 10.75 18.13
N ARG A 203 -14.08 10.59 17.21
CA ARG A 203 -14.30 10.29 15.79
C ARG A 203 -14.05 8.80 15.49
N ASN A 204 -14.02 7.95 16.51
CA ASN A 204 -13.74 6.52 16.43
C ASN A 204 -12.39 6.17 15.79
N ARG A 205 -11.39 7.04 15.92
CA ARG A 205 -10.02 6.76 15.48
C ARG A 205 -9.26 6.12 16.61
N PHE A 206 -8.49 5.09 16.30
CA PHE A 206 -7.68 4.39 17.28
C PHE A 206 -6.58 5.30 17.86
N VAL A 207 -6.48 5.32 19.18
CA VAL A 207 -5.52 6.13 19.95
C VAL A 207 -4.33 5.26 20.33
N ASP A 208 -4.55 4.23 21.14
CA ASP A 208 -3.51 3.30 21.63
C ASP A 208 -4.09 2.02 22.26
N VAL A 209 -3.21 1.06 22.56
CA VAL A 209 -3.46 -0.03 23.53
C VAL A 209 -2.74 0.32 24.84
N MET A 210 -3.51 0.71 25.85
CA MET A 210 -3.01 1.10 27.16
C MET A 210 -3.03 -0.11 28.10
N ALA A 211 -1.88 -0.49 28.67
CA ALA A 211 -1.84 -1.51 29.71
C ALA A 211 -2.60 -1.02 30.97
N MET A 212 -3.51 -1.85 31.49
CA MET A 212 -4.28 -1.54 32.71
C MET A 212 -3.67 -2.18 33.95
N THR A 213 -2.92 -3.27 33.78
CA THR A 213 -2.09 -3.85 34.85
C THR A 213 -0.73 -3.16 34.86
N ARG A 214 -0.33 -2.61 36.02
CA ARG A 214 1.05 -2.16 36.28
C ARG A 214 1.92 -3.41 36.42
N ASP A 215 2.53 -3.84 35.33
CA ASP A 215 3.73 -4.66 35.44
C ASP A 215 4.87 -3.71 35.78
N GLY A 216 5.47 -3.89 36.96
CA GLY A 216 6.62 -3.11 37.41
C GLY A 216 7.78 -3.25 36.43
N PHE A 217 8.50 -2.14 36.23
CA PHE A 217 9.73 -2.04 35.44
C PHE A 217 10.79 -3.06 35.86
#